data_AF-A0A4Z2B6Y8-F1
#
_entry.id   AF-A0A4Z2B6Y8-F1
#
_cell.length_a   1.000
_cell.length_b   1.000
_cell.length_c   1.000
_cell.angle_alpha   90.00
_cell.angle_beta   90.00
_cell.angle_gamma   90.00
#
_symmetry.space_group_name_H-M   'P 1'
#
loop_
_entity.id
_entity.type
_entity.pdbx_description
1 polymer ?
#
loop_
_entity_poly.entity_id
_entity_poly.type
_entity_poly.pdbx_seq_one_letter_code
_entity_poly.pdbx_strand_id
1 'polypeptide(L)'
;MDAVFSRFDSYDFEADQRFQDGLKTLNSRDETKLLDLKLFFYNRFVEPIDRSSYVQQSSDGANVVDRAAFSHSGVSSSQTAQASTEGTQLSFAEVMQLVQEGKEVPGVRKLEVKPSNQSPTPSQMERLQKPWETSSASE
;
A
#
# COMPACT_ATOMS: atom_id res chain seq x y z
N MET A 1 -3.15 -30.69 -0.31
CA MET A 1 -2.21 -29.77 0.36
C MET A 1 -1.20 -29.34 -0.68
N ASP A 2 -1.08 -28.04 -0.95
CA ASP A 2 -0.09 -27.56 -1.91
C ASP A 2 1.32 -27.92 -1.43
N ALA A 3 2.13 -28.46 -2.33
CA ALA A 3 3.50 -28.89 -2.03
C ALA A 3 4.39 -27.74 -1.52
N VAL A 4 4.04 -26.49 -1.85
CA VAL A 4 4.71 -25.28 -1.34
C VAL A 4 4.42 -25.07 0.15
N PHE A 5 3.19 -25.30 0.60
CA PHE A 5 2.80 -25.11 2.01
C PHE A 5 3.50 -26.10 2.92
N SER A 6 3.57 -27.37 2.51
CA SER A 6 4.33 -28.37 3.28
C SER A 6 5.83 -28.05 3.34
N ARG A 7 6.40 -27.47 2.29
CA ARG A 7 7.81 -27.01 2.29
C ARG A 7 8.02 -25.80 3.19
N PHE A 8 7.06 -24.87 3.22
CA PHE A 8 7.07 -23.75 4.16
C PHE A 8 7.00 -24.23 5.61
N ASP A 9 6.09 -25.15 5.93
CA ASP A 9 5.90 -25.66 7.31
C ASP A 9 7.10 -26.49 7.80
N SER A 10 7.85 -27.10 6.88
CA SER A 10 9.07 -27.88 7.18
C SER A 10 10.36 -27.06 7.12
N TYR A 11 10.29 -25.78 6.74
CA TYR A 11 11.45 -24.93 6.64
C TYR A 11 11.93 -24.49 8.04
N ASP A 12 13.23 -24.69 8.31
CA ASP A 12 13.83 -24.39 9.59
C ASP A 12 14.27 -22.91 9.69
N PHE A 13 13.34 -22.06 10.13
CA PHE A 13 13.60 -20.64 10.38
C PHE A 13 14.53 -20.39 11.57
N GLU A 14 14.73 -21.36 12.47
CA GLU A 14 15.62 -21.21 13.63
C GLU A 14 17.09 -21.44 13.25
N ALA A 15 17.34 -22.34 12.30
CA ALA A 15 18.67 -22.57 11.76
C ALA A 15 19.15 -21.46 10.79
N ASP A 16 18.23 -20.73 10.13
CA ASP A 16 18.60 -19.70 9.16
C ASP A 16 19.08 -18.40 9.85
N GLN A 17 20.40 -18.17 9.80
CA GLN A 17 21.04 -16.99 10.40
C GLN A 17 20.52 -15.67 9.83
N ARG A 18 20.16 -15.60 8.54
CA ARG A 18 19.68 -14.34 7.93
C ARG A 18 18.34 -13.94 8.50
N PHE A 19 17.47 -14.92 8.71
CA PHE A 19 16.17 -14.70 9.32
C PHE A 19 16.33 -14.30 10.80
N GLN A 20 17.16 -15.03 11.55
CA GLN A 20 17.42 -14.75 12.97
C GLN A 20 18.07 -13.38 13.21
N ASP A 21 19.04 -12.99 12.38
CA ASP A 21 19.66 -11.67 12.46
C ASP A 21 18.66 -10.55 12.12
N GLY A 22 17.78 -10.77 11.15
CA GLY A 22 16.67 -9.87 10.86
C GLY A 22 15.71 -9.74 12.06
N LEU A 23 15.37 -10.86 12.70
CA LEU A 23 14.45 -10.88 13.83
C LEU A 23 15.00 -10.12 15.05
N LYS A 24 16.32 -10.14 15.28
CA LYS A 24 16.96 -9.35 16.36
C LYS A 24 16.76 -7.83 16.20
N THR A 25 16.57 -7.35 14.96
CA THR A 25 16.30 -5.93 14.70
C THR A 25 14.85 -5.53 14.97
N LEU A 26 13.93 -6.51 14.99
CA LEU A 26 12.51 -6.34 15.22
C LEU A 26 12.15 -6.82 16.63
N ASN A 27 11.90 -5.89 17.55
CA ASN A 27 11.45 -6.22 18.91
C ASN A 27 9.95 -6.59 18.93
N SER A 28 9.56 -7.65 18.19
CA SER A 28 8.16 -8.09 18.09
C SER A 28 7.98 -9.49 18.67
N ARG A 29 7.09 -9.62 19.66
CA ARG A 29 6.70 -10.88 20.30
C ARG A 29 5.33 -11.40 19.85
N ASP A 30 4.69 -10.75 18.88
CA ASP A 30 3.35 -11.12 18.43
C ASP A 30 3.41 -12.26 17.42
N GLU A 31 2.70 -13.37 17.68
CA GLU A 31 2.71 -14.56 16.82
C GLU A 31 2.19 -14.30 15.41
N THR A 32 1.19 -13.41 15.26
CA THR A 32 0.65 -13.00 13.96
C THR A 32 1.69 -12.27 13.12
N LYS A 33 2.49 -11.40 13.74
CA LYS A 33 3.60 -10.71 13.09
C LYS A 33 4.71 -11.67 12.72
N LEU A 34 4.98 -12.66 13.58
CA LEU A 34 6.00 -13.67 13.31
C LEU A 34 5.64 -14.51 12.08
N LEU A 35 4.38 -14.93 11.94
CA LEU A 35 3.93 -15.66 10.76
C LEU A 35 4.07 -14.82 9.48
N ASP A 36 3.65 -13.55 9.53
CA ASP A 36 3.79 -12.63 8.39
C ASP A 36 5.26 -12.40 8.00
N LEU A 37 6.16 -12.29 8.98
CA LEU A 37 7.60 -12.19 8.75
C LEU A 37 8.19 -13.45 8.12
N LYS A 38 7.79 -14.64 8.61
CA LYS A 38 8.19 -15.93 8.03
C LYS A 38 7.72 -16.04 6.58
N LEU A 39 6.46 -15.71 6.30
CA LEU A 39 5.90 -15.72 4.95
C LEU A 39 6.66 -14.76 4.02
N PHE A 40 6.90 -13.53 4.48
CA PHE A 40 7.62 -12.52 3.71
C PHE A 40 9.04 -12.97 3.37
N PHE A 41 9.79 -13.47 4.37
CA PHE A 41 11.15 -13.96 4.17
C PHE A 41 11.18 -15.14 3.19
N TYR A 42 10.29 -16.12 3.39
CA TYR A 42 10.23 -17.31 2.55
C TYR A 42 9.92 -16.96 1.09
N ASN A 43 8.95 -16.07 0.86
CA ASN A 43 8.63 -15.58 -0.48
C ASN A 43 9.82 -14.83 -1.12
N ARG A 44 10.56 -14.06 -0.32
CA ARG A 44 11.68 -13.24 -0.79
C ARG A 44 12.94 -14.04 -1.14
N PHE A 45 13.22 -15.13 -0.43
CA PHE A 45 14.52 -15.82 -0.46
C PHE A 45 14.47 -17.32 -0.79
N VAL A 46 13.33 -17.99 -0.61
CA VAL A 46 13.20 -19.44 -0.81
C VAL A 46 12.34 -19.76 -2.03
N GLU A 47 11.04 -19.49 -1.94
CA GLU A 47 10.08 -19.77 -3.01
C GLU A 47 8.81 -18.92 -2.82
N PRO A 48 8.21 -18.39 -3.90
CA PRO A 48 6.95 -17.67 -3.81
C PRO A 48 5.83 -18.53 -3.22
N ILE A 49 5.15 -17.98 -2.23
CA ILE A 49 3.99 -18.59 -1.56
C ILE A 49 2.88 -17.57 -1.46
N ASP A 50 1.65 -17.96 -1.82
CA ASP A 50 0.50 -17.07 -1.71
C ASP A 50 0.00 -17.00 -0.25
N ARG A 51 -0.06 -15.78 0.28
CA ARG A 51 -0.49 -15.54 1.66
C ARG A 51 -1.96 -15.87 1.86
N SER A 52 -2.82 -15.46 0.93
CA SER A 52 -4.26 -15.68 1.01
C SER A 52 -4.60 -17.17 1.05
N SER A 53 -4.00 -17.96 0.14
CA SER A 53 -4.22 -19.40 0.09
C SER A 53 -3.68 -20.13 1.33
N TYR A 54 -2.52 -19.72 1.86
CA TYR A 54 -1.98 -20.32 3.08
C TYR A 54 -2.89 -20.05 4.29
N VAL A 55 -3.27 -18.79 4.54
CA VAL A 55 -4.14 -18.42 5.67
C VAL A 55 -5.53 -19.05 5.57
N GLN A 56 -6.09 -19.15 4.37
CA GLN A 56 -7.36 -19.84 4.12
C GLN A 56 -7.26 -21.32 4.51
N GLN A 57 -6.19 -22.01 4.09
CA GLN A 57 -5.96 -23.42 4.42
C GLN A 57 -5.71 -23.62 5.92
N SER A 58 -4.97 -22.72 6.58
CA SER A 58 -4.77 -22.74 8.02
C SER A 58 -6.09 -22.53 8.79
N SER A 59 -7.00 -21.71 8.26
CA SER A 59 -8.33 -21.46 8.83
C SER A 59 -9.27 -22.64 8.66
N ASP A 60 -9.22 -23.32 7.51
CA ASP A 60 -9.99 -24.55 7.26
C ASP A 60 -9.54 -25.72 8.15
N GLY A 61 -8.26 -25.75 8.56
CA GLY A 61 -7.74 -26.70 9.56
C GLY A 61 -8.13 -26.38 11.01
N ALA A 62 -8.64 -25.18 11.29
CA ALA A 62 -8.93 -24.69 12.65
C ALA A 62 -10.43 -24.57 12.99
N ASN A 63 -11.34 -24.89 12.06
CA ASN A 63 -12.79 -24.71 12.25
C ASN A 63 -13.59 -26.04 12.21
N VAL A 64 -13.45 -26.83 13.27
CA VAL A 64 -14.53 -27.73 13.72
C VAL A 64 -14.88 -27.39 15.16
N VAL A 65 -15.32 -26.15 15.44
CA VAL A 65 -16.42 -25.85 16.39
C VAL A 65 -16.99 -24.47 16.05
N ASP A 66 -18.30 -24.42 15.86
CA ASP A 66 -19.19 -23.24 15.82
C ASP A 66 -19.13 -22.25 14.66
N ARG A 67 -19.74 -22.67 13.55
CA ARG A 67 -20.27 -21.80 12.50
C ARG A 67 -21.79 -21.67 12.65
N ALA A 68 -22.26 -20.83 13.57
CA ALA A 68 -23.65 -20.45 13.66
C ALA A 68 -23.84 -19.04 14.28
N ALA A 69 -23.49 -18.00 13.53
CA ALA A 69 -24.19 -16.72 13.52
C ALA A 69 -23.38 -15.76 12.66
N PHE A 70 -24.03 -15.15 11.67
CA PHE A 70 -23.91 -13.75 11.25
C PHE A 70 -24.40 -13.66 9.79
N SER A 71 -25.70 -13.94 9.64
CA SER A 71 -26.48 -13.37 8.55
C SER A 71 -26.59 -11.87 8.81
N HIS A 72 -25.95 -11.04 8.00
CA HIS A 72 -26.13 -9.59 8.09
C HIS A 72 -26.99 -9.10 6.91
N SER A 73 -28.22 -8.78 7.29
CA SER A 73 -29.27 -8.15 6.50
C SER A 73 -28.81 -6.75 6.04
N GLY A 74 -28.82 -6.51 4.73
CA GLY A 74 -28.55 -5.19 4.15
C GLY A 74 -29.80 -4.31 4.23
N VAL A 75 -29.91 -3.52 5.29
CA VAL A 75 -30.92 -2.45 5.39
C VAL A 75 -30.36 -1.18 4.75
N SER A 76 -31.10 -0.70 3.76
CA SER A 76 -30.97 0.60 3.13
C SER A 76 -31.25 1.71 4.13
N SER A 77 -30.39 2.73 4.20
CA SER A 77 -30.77 4.04 4.71
C SER A 77 -29.97 5.14 4.03
N SER A 78 -30.67 5.95 3.25
CA SER A 78 -30.24 7.23 2.71
C SER A 78 -30.19 8.28 3.83
N GLN A 79 -29.06 8.96 4.00
CA GLN A 79 -29.08 10.38 4.38
C GLN A 79 -27.74 11.09 4.18
N THR A 80 -27.85 12.24 3.53
CA THR A 80 -26.95 13.40 3.51
C THR A 80 -26.54 13.85 4.92
N ALA A 81 -25.25 14.01 5.18
CA ALA A 81 -24.71 15.06 6.05
C ALA A 81 -23.18 15.12 5.97
N GLN A 82 -22.65 16.33 5.84
CA GLN A 82 -21.25 16.68 5.97
C GLN A 82 -20.69 16.14 7.30
N ALA A 83 -19.59 15.38 7.22
CA ALA A 83 -18.73 15.15 8.36
C ALA A 83 -17.30 15.01 7.86
N SER A 84 -16.48 15.97 8.23
CA SER A 84 -15.02 15.90 8.18
C SER A 84 -14.58 14.69 8.99
N THR A 85 -14.27 13.58 8.34
CA THR A 85 -13.71 12.39 8.99
C THR A 85 -12.22 12.34 8.75
N GLU A 86 -11.50 12.78 9.78
CA GLU A 86 -10.07 12.58 9.89
C GLU A 86 -9.83 11.07 10.08
N GLY A 87 -9.22 10.42 9.08
CA GLY A 87 -8.37 9.24 9.31
C GLY A 87 -8.97 7.84 9.17
N THR A 88 -10.15 7.63 8.57
CA THR A 88 -10.55 6.26 8.21
C THR A 88 -9.67 5.74 7.08
N GLN A 89 -8.80 4.77 7.39
CA GLN A 89 -8.03 4.06 6.36
C GLN A 89 -8.97 3.18 5.54
N LEU A 90 -9.19 3.55 4.28
CA LEU A 90 -9.96 2.76 3.31
C LEU A 90 -9.06 1.75 2.61
N SER A 91 -9.61 0.59 2.28
CA SER A 91 -8.94 -0.37 1.41
C SER A 91 -8.86 0.15 -0.04
N PHE A 92 -7.94 -0.41 -0.83
CA PHE A 92 -7.79 -0.03 -2.23
C PHE A 92 -9.07 -0.25 -3.05
N ALA A 93 -9.81 -1.33 -2.77
CA ALA A 93 -11.07 -1.63 -3.46
C ALA A 93 -12.14 -0.56 -3.20
N GLU A 94 -12.26 -0.11 -1.95
CA GLU A 94 -13.21 0.94 -1.56
C GLU A 94 -12.84 2.28 -2.19
N VAL A 95 -11.55 2.64 -2.20
CA VAL A 95 -11.07 3.85 -2.89
C VAL A 95 -11.41 3.79 -4.38
N MET A 96 -11.19 2.64 -5.03
CA MET A 96 -11.49 2.45 -6.44
C MET A 96 -13.00 2.58 -6.73
N GLN A 97 -13.84 2.03 -5.86
CA GLN A 97 -15.29 2.17 -5.98
C GLN A 97 -15.73 3.63 -5.82
N LEU A 98 -15.18 4.37 -4.85
CA LEU A 98 -15.47 5.80 -4.70
C LEU A 98 -15.10 6.59 -5.95
N VAL A 99 -13.95 6.29 -6.57
CA VAL A 99 -13.53 6.90 -7.83
C VAL A 99 -14.50 6.59 -8.97
N GLN A 100 -14.92 5.33 -9.12
CA GLN A 100 -15.86 4.92 -10.17
C GLN A 100 -17.25 5.56 -9.99
N GLU A 101 -17.70 5.71 -8.75
CA GLU A 101 -18.97 6.36 -8.40
C GLU A 101 -18.89 7.89 -8.44
N GLY A 102 -17.70 8.47 -8.67
CA GLY A 102 -17.48 9.91 -8.66
C GLY A 102 -17.61 10.56 -7.27
N LYS A 103 -17.51 9.76 -6.20
CA LYS A 103 -17.55 10.22 -4.82
C LYS A 103 -16.15 10.67 -4.38
N GLU A 104 -16.12 11.63 -3.46
CA GLU A 104 -14.87 12.18 -2.94
C GLU A 104 -14.18 11.18 -2.01
N VAL A 105 -12.86 11.07 -2.15
CA VAL A 105 -12.05 10.22 -1.27
C VAL A 105 -11.82 10.95 0.06
N PRO A 106 -12.19 10.34 1.21
CA PRO A 106 -11.93 10.91 2.52
C PRO A 106 -10.45 11.26 2.74
N GLY A 107 -10.19 12.36 3.43
CA GLY A 107 -8.84 12.85 3.73
C GLY A 107 -8.17 13.68 2.63
N VAL A 108 -8.79 13.81 1.44
CA VAL A 108 -8.29 14.69 0.37
C VAL A 108 -8.80 16.12 0.59
N ARG A 109 -7.88 17.08 0.75
CA ARG A 109 -8.21 18.50 0.82
C ARG A 109 -8.37 19.07 -0.59
N LYS A 110 -9.55 19.59 -0.92
CA LYS A 110 -9.74 20.38 -2.13
C LYS A 110 -9.09 21.75 -1.95
N LEU A 111 -7.99 21.97 -2.65
CA LEU A 111 -7.38 23.29 -2.71
C LEU A 111 -8.14 24.13 -3.74
N GLU A 112 -8.62 25.31 -3.34
CA GLU A 112 -9.20 26.27 -4.27
C GLU A 112 -8.10 26.91 -5.12
N VAL A 113 -7.68 26.22 -6.17
CA VAL A 113 -6.70 26.74 -7.12
C VAL A 113 -7.44 27.57 -8.17
N LYS A 114 -7.19 28.89 -8.17
CA LYS A 114 -7.66 29.80 -9.22
C LYS A 114 -6.54 30.02 -10.23
N PRO A 115 -6.78 29.90 -11.55
CA PRO A 115 -5.82 30.34 -12.55
C PRO A 115 -5.49 31.81 -12.30
N SER A 116 -4.21 32.15 -12.14
CA SER A 116 -3.82 33.55 -11.93
C SER A 116 -4.12 34.40 -13.17
N ASN A 117 -4.16 33.78 -14.37
CA ASN A 117 -4.33 34.43 -15.68
C ASN A 117 -3.42 35.66 -15.88
N GLN A 118 -2.38 35.81 -15.07
CA GLN A 118 -1.39 36.86 -15.16
C GLN A 118 -0.47 36.55 -16.33
N SER A 119 0.06 37.59 -16.99
CA SER A 119 1.12 37.40 -17.97
C SER A 119 2.36 36.80 -17.28
N PRO A 120 3.15 35.95 -17.97
CA PRO A 120 4.40 35.44 -17.44
C PRO A 120 5.32 36.58 -17.02
N THR A 121 6.00 36.44 -15.88
CA THR A 121 7.03 37.40 -15.46
C THR A 121 8.15 37.42 -16.53
N PRO A 122 8.40 38.55 -17.20
CA PRO A 122 9.47 38.63 -18.18
C PRO A 122 10.83 38.48 -17.48
N SER A 123 11.74 37.72 -18.09
CA SER A 123 13.12 37.62 -17.59
C SER A 123 13.81 38.97 -17.68
N GLN A 124 14.34 39.45 -16.55
CA GLN A 124 15.27 40.60 -16.50
C GLN A 124 16.73 40.18 -16.65
N MET A 125 17.00 38.87 -16.69
CA MET A 125 18.36 38.34 -16.81
C MET A 125 18.92 38.58 -18.21
N GLU A 126 20.11 39.16 -18.29
CA GLU A 126 20.82 39.33 -19.56
C GLU A 126 21.14 37.96 -20.15
N ARG A 127 20.87 37.80 -21.46
CA ARG A 127 21.18 36.56 -22.15
C ARG A 127 22.68 36.48 -22.39
N LEU A 128 23.34 35.51 -21.75
CA LEU A 128 24.71 35.14 -22.07
C LEU A 128 24.82 34.83 -23.57
N GLN A 129 25.65 35.61 -24.25
CA GLN A 129 25.93 35.41 -25.66
C GLN A 129 26.76 34.14 -25.83
N LYS A 130 26.44 33.37 -26.86
CA LYS A 130 27.20 32.18 -27.22
C LYS A 130 28.54 32.59 -27.85
N PRO A 131 29.58 31.74 -27.77
CA PRO A 131 30.91 32.09 -28.27
C PRO A 131 30.97 32.44 -29.77
N TRP A 132 30.01 31.94 -30.56
CA TRP A 132 29.88 32.26 -31.98
C TRP A 132 29.04 33.51 -32.26
N GLU A 133 28.35 34.06 -31.26
CA GLU A 133 27.60 35.32 -31.37
C GLU A 133 28.52 36.55 -31.19
N THR A 134 29.74 36.37 -30.66
CA THR A 134 30.72 37.45 -30.42
C THR A 134 31.78 37.62 -31.52
N SER A 135 31.92 36.65 -32.43
CA SER A 135 33.02 36.64 -33.42
C SER A 135 32.76 37.47 -34.67
N SER A 136 31.56 38.04 -34.82
CA SER A 136 31.15 38.80 -36.02
C SER A 136 31.18 40.32 -35.82
N ALA A 137 31.66 40.80 -34.67
CA ALA A 137 31.65 42.22 -34.29
C ALA A 137 33.03 42.89 -34.34
N SER A 138 34.06 42.22 -34.87
CA SER A 138 35.34 42.86 -35.19
C SER A 138 35.47 42.97 -36.71
N GLU A 139 35.42 44.23 -37.15
CA GLU A 139 35.84 44.74 -38.46
C GLU A 139 37.29 44.32 -38.79
#